data_AF-A0A1J0EK13-F1
#
_entry.id   AF-A0A1J0EK13-F1
#
_cell.length_a   1.000
_cell.length_b   1.000
_cell.length_c   1.000
_cell.angle_alpha   90.00
_cell.angle_beta   90.00
_cell.angle_gamma   90.00
#
_symmetry.space_group_name_H-M   'P 1'
#
loop_
_entity.id
_entity.type
_entity.pdbx_description
1 polymer ?
#
loop_
_entity_poly.entity_id
_entity_poly.type
_entity_poly.pdbx_seq_one_letter_code
_entity_poly.pdbx_strand_id
1 'polypeptide(L)'
;MTDETPAARKTRLARERKRAERKRLKDKRLAMGASKLKMEIYSGTERELEQIRTAGAFDETEHALTATIHGVAELSRRDPAAFRALIQRRGQ
;
A
#
# COMPACT_ATOMS: atom_id res chain seq x y z
N MET A 1 -7.99 45.58 -0.55
CA MET A 1 -9.18 44.70 -0.69
C MET A 1 -9.07 44.05 -2.06
N THR A 2 -8.70 42.77 -2.14
CA THR A 2 -8.64 42.10 -3.45
C THR A 2 -10.05 41.77 -3.89
N ASP A 3 -10.51 42.48 -4.93
CA ASP A 3 -11.78 42.26 -5.62
C ASP A 3 -11.72 40.92 -6.35
N GLU A 4 -11.93 39.85 -5.59
CA GLU A 4 -11.89 38.49 -6.12
C GLU A 4 -13.26 38.17 -6.72
N THR A 5 -13.30 38.00 -8.04
CA THR A 5 -14.54 37.63 -8.74
C THR A 5 -15.14 36.33 -8.18
N PRO A 6 -16.47 36.15 -8.20
CA PRO A 6 -17.13 34.97 -7.66
C PRO A 6 -16.58 33.64 -8.21
N ALA A 7 -16.14 33.63 -9.48
CA ALA A 7 -15.51 32.47 -10.12
C ALA A 7 -14.09 32.17 -9.58
N ALA A 8 -13.28 33.20 -9.32
CA ALA A 8 -11.98 33.06 -8.69
C ALA A 8 -12.11 32.58 -7.24
N ARG A 9 -13.10 33.10 -6.50
CA ARG A 9 -13.43 32.66 -5.13
C ARG A 9 -13.83 31.19 -5.08
N LYS A 10 -14.70 30.73 -6.00
CA LYS A 10 -15.12 29.32 -6.08
C LYS A 10 -13.94 28.38 -6.38
N THR A 11 -13.05 28.80 -7.29
CA THR A 11 -11.85 28.04 -7.65
C THR A 11 -10.87 27.94 -6.47
N ARG A 12 -10.67 29.04 -5.74
CA ARG A 12 -9.85 29.06 -4.51
C ARG A 12 -10.40 28.12 -3.45
N LEU A 13 -11.71 28.21 -3.14
CA LEU A 13 -12.37 27.36 -2.15
C LEU A 13 -12.32 25.88 -2.53
N ALA A 14 -12.47 25.53 -3.82
CA ALA A 14 -12.34 24.16 -4.28
C ALA A 14 -10.91 23.61 -4.09
N ARG A 15 -9.89 24.43 -4.37
CA ARG A 15 -8.48 24.07 -4.14
C ARG A 15 -8.18 23.89 -2.65
N GLU A 16 -8.70 24.76 -1.80
CA GLU A 16 -8.55 24.65 -0.34
C GLU A 16 -9.23 23.40 0.21
N ARG A 17 -10.46 23.09 -0.22
CA ARG A 17 -11.17 21.86 0.15
C ARG A 17 -10.36 20.62 -0.22
N LYS A 18 -9.83 20.56 -1.44
CA LYS A 18 -9.01 19.44 -1.92
C LYS A 18 -7.68 19.33 -1.16
N ARG A 19 -7.08 20.44 -0.74
CA ARG A 19 -5.88 20.45 0.11
C ARG A 19 -6.19 19.94 1.52
N ALA A 20 -7.29 20.39 2.11
CA ALA A 20 -7.74 19.95 3.43
C ALA A 20 -8.09 18.46 3.44
N GLU A 21 -8.74 17.97 2.39
CA GLU A 21 -9.06 16.55 2.20
C GLU A 21 -7.79 15.70 2.08
N ARG A 22 -6.83 16.10 1.24
CA ARG A 22 -5.54 15.42 1.13
C ARG A 22 -4.76 15.42 2.43
N LYS A 23 -4.81 16.53 3.18
CA LYS A 23 -4.19 16.64 4.51
C LYS A 23 -4.84 15.66 5.49
N ARG A 24 -6.17 15.63 5.58
CA ARG A 24 -6.91 14.66 6.42
C ARG A 24 -6.61 13.22 6.07
N LEU A 25 -6.51 12.89 4.78
CA LEU A 25 -6.17 11.54 4.34
C LEU A 25 -4.72 11.18 4.71
N LYS A 26 -3.79 12.11 4.56
CA LYS A 26 -2.39 11.94 4.97
C LYS A 26 -2.27 11.76 6.49
N ASP A 27 -2.96 12.60 7.26
CA ASP A 27 -2.95 12.56 8.72
C ASP A 27 -3.60 11.27 9.24
N LYS A 28 -4.72 10.82 8.63
CA LYS A 28 -5.35 9.53 8.93
C LYS A 28 -4.42 8.36 8.62
N ARG A 29 -3.73 8.38 7.48
CA ARG A 29 -2.74 7.35 7.11
C ARG A 29 -1.58 7.31 8.10
N LEU A 30 -1.06 8.48 8.48
CA LEU A 30 0.03 8.60 9.45
C LEU A 30 -0.41 8.12 10.85
N ALA A 31 -1.62 8.46 11.29
CA ALA A 31 -2.18 7.98 12.55
C ALA A 31 -2.38 6.47 12.60
N MET A 32 -2.60 5.83 11.43
CA MET A 32 -2.64 4.36 11.30
C MET A 32 -1.25 3.73 11.16
N GLY A 33 -0.17 4.48 11.40
CA GLY A 33 1.21 4.00 11.31
C GLY A 33 1.71 3.75 9.89
N ALA A 34 1.03 4.30 8.86
CA ALA A 34 1.42 4.06 7.48
C ALA A 34 2.82 4.62 7.19
N SER A 35 3.76 3.74 6.88
CA SER A 35 5.08 4.08 6.36
C SER A 35 5.16 3.67 4.90
N LYS A 36 6.03 4.36 4.13
CA LYS A 36 6.32 3.95 2.76
C LYS A 36 7.46 2.93 2.78
N LEU A 37 7.20 1.73 2.30
CA LEU A 37 8.25 0.77 1.99
C LEU A 37 8.86 1.14 0.63
N LYS A 38 10.11 1.64 0.62
CA LYS A 38 10.89 1.82 -0.60
C LYS A 38 11.79 0.60 -0.76
N MET A 39 11.56 -0.19 -1.80
CA MET A 39 12.34 -1.39 -2.09
C MET A 39 12.60 -1.44 -3.60
N GLU A 40 13.82 -1.78 -3.97
CA GLU A 40 14.16 -2.15 -5.33
C GLU A 40 13.80 -3.62 -5.53
N ILE A 41 12.92 -3.90 -6.48
CA ILE A 41 12.52 -5.25 -6.83
C ILE A 41 13.00 -5.56 -8.25
N TYR A 42 13.53 -6.76 -8.44
CA TYR A 42 13.94 -7.23 -9.76
C TYR A 42 12.74 -7.84 -10.49
N SER A 43 12.85 -7.96 -11.81
CA SER A 43 11.77 -8.44 -12.69
C SER A 43 11.21 -9.82 -12.32
N GLY A 44 12.03 -10.69 -11.70
CA GLY A 44 11.57 -11.97 -11.16
C GLY A 44 10.58 -11.79 -10.01
N THR A 45 10.90 -10.93 -9.05
CA THR A 45 10.05 -10.63 -7.90
C THR A 45 8.74 -9.95 -8.32
N GLU A 46 8.79 -9.06 -9.31
CA GLU A 46 7.59 -8.41 -9.86
C GLU A 46 6.63 -9.44 -10.48
N ARG A 47 7.16 -10.39 -11.28
CA ARG A 47 6.37 -11.48 -11.89
C ARG A 47 5.74 -12.40 -10.85
N GLU A 48 6.50 -12.78 -9.83
CA GLU A 48 5.96 -13.59 -8.73
C GLU A 48 4.84 -12.86 -8.00
N LEU A 49 5.00 -11.56 -7.78
CA LEU A 49 3.99 -10.76 -7.10
C LEU A 49 2.71 -10.61 -7.95
N GLU A 50 2.85 -10.46 -9.27
CA GLU A 50 1.73 -10.47 -10.22
C GLU A 50 1.00 -11.83 -10.24
N GLN A 51 1.75 -12.94 -10.17
CA GLN A 51 1.18 -14.28 -10.06
C GLN A 51 0.39 -14.44 -8.77
N ILE A 52 0.93 -13.97 -7.63
CA ILE A 52 0.23 -13.99 -6.34
C ILE A 52 -1.03 -13.13 -6.40
N ARG A 53 -0.97 -11.94 -7.00
CA ARG A 53 -2.12 -11.06 -7.20
C ARG A 53 -3.23 -11.79 -7.95
N THR A 54 -2.88 -12.40 -9.09
CA THR A 54 -3.82 -13.12 -9.94
C THR A 54 -4.41 -14.34 -9.23
N ALA A 55 -3.56 -15.17 -8.61
CA ALA A 55 -3.99 -16.39 -7.93
C ALA A 55 -4.85 -16.11 -6.69
N GLY A 56 -4.58 -15.02 -5.98
CA GLY A 56 -5.37 -14.57 -4.84
C GLY A 56 -6.56 -13.68 -5.20
N ALA A 57 -6.80 -13.42 -6.50
CA ALA A 57 -7.85 -12.54 -7.00
C ALA A 57 -7.84 -11.14 -6.34
N PHE A 58 -6.65 -10.57 -6.15
CA PHE A 58 -6.47 -9.23 -5.60
C PHE A 58 -6.54 -8.17 -6.71
N ASP A 59 -7.25 -7.07 -6.46
CA ASP A 59 -7.33 -5.94 -7.40
C ASP A 59 -6.04 -5.11 -7.44
N GLU A 60 -5.33 -5.02 -6.31
CA GLU A 60 -4.13 -4.20 -6.15
C GLU A 60 -2.93 -5.06 -5.73
N THR A 61 -1.79 -4.80 -6.37
CA THR A 61 -0.52 -5.50 -6.11
C THR A 61 -0.03 -5.25 -4.68
N GLU A 62 -0.23 -4.06 -4.14
CA GLU A 62 0.08 -3.70 -2.75
C GLU A 62 -0.77 -4.50 -1.77
N HIS A 63 -2.06 -4.71 -2.06
CA HIS A 63 -2.93 -5.52 -1.23
C HIS A 63 -2.47 -6.99 -1.22
N ALA A 64 -2.14 -7.54 -2.39
CA ALA A 64 -1.58 -8.88 -2.51
C ALA A 64 -0.28 -9.04 -1.69
N LEU A 65 0.61 -8.05 -1.75
CA LEU A 65 1.85 -8.04 -0.97
C LEU A 65 1.57 -8.02 0.54
N THR A 66 0.70 -7.10 1.00
CA THR A 66 0.32 -6.99 2.41
C THR A 66 -0.31 -8.29 2.93
N ALA A 67 -1.27 -8.86 2.20
CA ALA A 67 -1.93 -10.11 2.57
C ALA A 67 -0.93 -11.28 2.66
N THR A 68 -0.01 -11.37 1.70
CA THR A 68 1.04 -12.39 1.69
C THR A 68 1.95 -12.28 2.90
N ILE A 69 2.41 -11.06 3.24
CA ILE A 69 3.26 -10.83 4.41
C ILE A 69 2.53 -11.25 5.70
N HIS A 70 1.27 -10.88 5.85
CA HIS A 70 0.48 -11.28 7.03
C HIS A 70 0.29 -12.79 7.11
N GLY A 71 -0.06 -13.45 6.01
CA GLY A 71 -0.26 -14.90 5.96
C GLY A 71 1.03 -15.67 6.28
N VAL A 72 2.15 -15.25 5.72
CA VAL A 72 3.47 -15.86 6.01
C VAL A 72 3.89 -15.64 7.47
N ALA A 73 3.63 -14.45 8.03
CA ALA A 73 3.89 -14.17 9.44
C ALA A 73 2.96 -14.96 10.38
N GLU A 74 1.71 -15.19 9.99
CA GLU A 74 0.80 -16.07 10.73
C GLU A 74 1.28 -17.52 10.67
N LEU A 75 1.67 -18.00 9.48
CA LEU A 75 2.23 -19.33 9.29
C LEU A 75 3.45 -19.55 10.19
N SER A 76 4.35 -18.56 10.30
CA SER A 76 5.54 -18.69 11.16
C SER A 76 5.20 -18.85 12.64
N ARG A 77 4.05 -18.35 13.10
CA ARG A 77 3.58 -18.50 14.49
C ARG A 77 2.81 -19.79 14.70
N ARG A 78 1.93 -20.15 13.75
CA ARG A 78 1.04 -21.29 13.84
C ARG A 78 1.73 -22.61 13.51
N ASP A 79 2.59 -22.62 12.50
CA ASP A 79 3.35 -23.78 12.04
C ASP A 79 4.77 -23.37 11.62
N PRO A 80 5.71 -23.29 12.58
CA PRO A 80 7.10 -22.94 12.30
C PRO A 80 7.81 -23.92 11.35
N ALA A 81 7.38 -25.19 11.30
CA ALA A 81 7.99 -26.18 10.42
C ALA A 81 7.59 -25.95 8.96
N ALA A 82 6.30 -25.73 8.69
CA ALA A 82 5.81 -25.36 7.37
C ALA A 82 6.41 -24.03 6.89
N PHE A 83 6.53 -23.04 7.78
CA PHE A 83 7.23 -21.79 7.46
C PHE A 83 8.69 -22.02 7.07
N ARG A 84 9.45 -22.83 7.83
CA ARG A 84 10.84 -23.16 7.48
C ARG A 84 10.94 -23.83 6.11
N ALA A 85 10.05 -24.79 5.83
CA ALA A 85 10.00 -25.45 4.53
C ALA A 85 9.71 -24.46 3.38
N LEU A 86 8.80 -23.50 3.60
CA LEU A 86 8.48 -22.45 2.63
C LEU A 86 9.69 -21.57 2.29
N ILE A 87 10.46 -21.15 3.31
CA ILE A 87 11.60 -20.23 3.12
C ILE A 87 12.86 -20.96 2.64
N GLN A 88 13.14 -22.17 3.11
CA GLN A 88 14.34 -22.93 2.73
C GLN A 88 14.33 -23.40 1.28
N ARG A 89 13.15 -23.67 0.71
CA ARG A 89 13.01 -24.12 -0.69
C ARG A 89 13.48 -23.08 -1.72
N ARG A 90 13.66 -21.81 -1.32
CA ARG A 90 14.09 -20.70 -2.19
C ARG A 90 15.59 -20.35 -2.08
N GLY A 91 16.32 -21.00 -1.17
CA GLY A 91 17.73 -20.72 -0.87
C GLY A 91 18.73 -21.73 -1.45
N GLN A 92 18.29 -22.62 -2.35
CA GLN A 92 19.15 -23.56 -3.09
C GLN A 92 19.06 -23.32 -4.59
#